data_AF-W2N915-F1
#
_entry.id   AF-W2N915-F1
#
_cell.length_a   1.000
_cell.length_b   1.000
_cell.length_c   1.000
_cell.angle_alpha   90.00
_cell.angle_beta   90.00
_cell.angle_gamma   90.00
#
_symmetry.space_group_name_H-M   'P 1'
#
loop_
_entity.id
_entity.type
_entity.pdbx_description
1 polymer ?
#
loop_
_entity_poly.entity_id
_entity_poly.type
_entity_poly.pdbx_seq_one_letter_code
_entity_poly.pdbx_strand_id
1 'polypeptide(L)'
;MIVECGAIAPLVDLLKSDNTANKERAAIVLGRLAANDAANRDVMKRHGAVNLLKKFLRTGNRQQKRKVETALQSIGEESGRKQCRR
;
A
#
# COMPACT_ATOMS: atom_id res chain seq x y z
N MET A 1 3.68 11.76 14.75
CA MET A 1 2.85 10.73 15.43
C MET A 1 1.39 10.88 15.03
N ILE A 2 0.97 10.31 13.90
CA ILE A 2 -0.46 10.09 13.53
C ILE A 2 -0.55 8.77 12.77
N VAL A 3 0.47 8.48 11.95
CA VAL A 3 0.51 7.30 11.09
C VAL A 3 0.67 5.99 11.86
N GLU A 4 1.36 6.01 13.01
CA GLU A 4 1.53 4.84 13.87
C GLU A 4 0.26 4.40 14.60
N CYS A 5 -0.67 5.31 14.90
CA CYS A 5 -1.69 5.02 15.93
C CYS A 5 -3.06 4.61 15.40
N GLY A 6 -3.27 4.44 14.09
CA GLY A 6 -4.59 3.93 13.67
C GLY A 6 -5.01 4.02 12.22
N ALA A 7 -4.19 4.52 11.29
CA ALA A 7 -4.57 4.49 9.87
C ALA A 7 -4.18 3.16 9.18
N ILE A 8 -3.02 2.60 9.54
CA ILE A 8 -2.48 1.40 8.88
C ILE A 8 -3.27 0.14 9.28
N ALA A 9 -3.68 0.01 10.55
CA ALA A 9 -4.48 -1.12 11.03
C ALA A 9 -5.83 -1.29 10.30
N PRO A 10 -6.70 -0.27 10.17
CA PRO A 10 -7.94 -0.40 9.42
C PRO A 10 -7.71 -0.54 7.92
N LEU A 11 -6.62 0.01 7.35
CA LEU A 11 -6.25 -0.24 5.96
C LEU A 11 -5.88 -1.72 5.71
N VAL A 12 -5.16 -2.32 6.66
CA VAL A 12 -4.84 -3.75 6.66
C VAL A 12 -6.10 -4.60 6.81
N ASP A 13 -7.05 -4.18 7.65
CA ASP A 13 -8.32 -4.88 7.84
C ASP A 13 -9.24 -4.79 6.61
N LEU A 14 -9.28 -3.62 5.95
CA LEU A 14 -9.95 -3.43 4.66
C LEU A 14 -9.37 -4.31 3.54
N LEU A 15 -8.06 -4.62 3.59
CA LEU A 15 -7.44 -5.57 2.66
C LEU A 15 -7.86 -7.03 2.92
N LYS A 16 -8.29 -7.35 4.14
CA LYS A 16 -8.79 -8.68 4.52
C LYS A 16 -10.27 -8.87 4.18
N SER A 17 -11.07 -7.80 4.18
CA SER A 17 -12.48 -7.85 3.77
C SER A 17 -12.67 -8.39 2.36
N ASP A 18 -13.66 -9.22 2.09
CA ASP A 18 -13.93 -9.80 0.76
C ASP A 18 -14.36 -8.78 -0.30
N ASN A 19 -14.66 -7.55 0.10
CA ASN A 19 -15.07 -6.50 -0.82
C ASN A 19 -13.89 -5.95 -1.63
N THR A 20 -13.92 -6.21 -2.94
CA THR A 20 -12.96 -5.75 -3.93
C THR A 20 -12.78 -4.23 -3.98
N ALA A 21 -13.84 -3.45 -3.76
CA ALA A 21 -13.77 -2.00 -3.72
C ALA A 21 -12.99 -1.49 -2.49
N ASN A 22 -13.17 -2.15 -1.34
CA ASN A 22 -12.46 -1.82 -0.10
C ASN A 22 -10.96 -2.13 -0.22
N LYS A 23 -10.62 -3.32 -0.74
CA LYS A 23 -9.23 -3.70 -0.99
C LYS A 23 -8.54 -2.73 -1.96
N GLU A 24 -9.26 -2.26 -2.98
CA GLU A 24 -8.73 -1.29 -3.94
C GLU A 24 -8.46 0.07 -3.28
N ARG A 25 -9.42 0.61 -2.53
CA ARG A 25 -9.25 1.88 -1.80
C ARG A 25 -8.11 1.79 -0.79
N ALA A 26 -8.00 0.68 -0.07
CA ALA A 26 -6.92 0.45 0.88
C ALA A 26 -5.55 0.47 0.20
N ALA A 27 -5.39 -0.21 -0.94
CA ALA A 27 -4.14 -0.20 -1.71
C ALA A 27 -3.76 1.21 -2.19
N ILE A 28 -4.71 2.00 -2.67
CA ILE A 28 -4.47 3.38 -3.12
C ILE A 28 -4.00 4.26 -1.96
N VAL A 29 -4.67 4.18 -0.81
CA VAL A 29 -4.32 4.98 0.38
C VAL A 29 -2.95 4.59 0.92
N LEU A 30 -2.64 3.29 0.97
CA LEU A 30 -1.32 2.79 1.37
C LEU A 30 -0.23 3.31 0.42
N GLY A 31 -0.44 3.25 -0.90
CA GLY A 31 0.50 3.79 -1.89
C GLY A 31 0.74 5.30 -1.73
N ARG A 32 -0.31 6.08 -1.46
CA ARG A 32 -0.20 7.53 -1.21
C ARG A 32 0.55 7.83 0.09
N LEU A 33 0.24 7.13 1.17
CA LEU A 33 0.92 7.28 2.46
C LEU A 33 2.40 6.89 2.36
N ALA A 34 2.72 5.87 1.57
CA ALA A 34 4.09 5.43 1.27
C ALA A 34 4.87 6.45 0.43
N ALA A 35 4.21 7.09 -0.54
CA ALA A 35 4.80 8.16 -1.34
C ALA A 35 4.98 9.46 -0.55
N ASN A 36 4.16 9.69 0.48
CA ASN A 36 4.21 10.89 1.29
C ASN A 36 5.36 10.88 2.31
N ASP A 37 5.67 9.73 2.91
CA ASP A 37 6.70 9.65 3.96
C ASP A 37 7.38 8.27 4.01
N ALA A 38 8.70 8.28 4.22
CA ALA A 38 9.50 7.06 4.31
C ALA A 38 9.25 6.27 5.61
N ALA A 39 8.95 6.94 6.73
CA ALA A 39 8.62 6.28 7.99
C ALA A 39 7.32 5.48 7.84
N ASN A 40 6.34 6.00 7.07
CA ASN A 40 5.10 5.27 6.78
C ASN A 40 5.37 3.96 6.06
N ARG A 41 6.33 3.95 5.12
CA ARG A 41 6.74 2.73 4.42
C ARG A 41 7.33 1.70 5.37
N ASP A 42 8.16 2.13 6.31
CA ASP A 42 8.77 1.24 7.29
C ASP A 42 7.71 0.60 8.20
N VAL A 43 6.77 1.41 8.71
CA VAL A 43 5.65 0.90 9.53
C VAL A 43 4.75 -0.04 8.73
N MET A 44 4.42 0.27 7.47
CA MET A 44 3.65 -0.63 6.60
C MET A 44 4.37 -1.95 6.34
N LYS A 45 5.70 -1.93 6.13
CA LYS A 45 6.52 -3.14 5.98
C LYS A 45 6.48 -3.97 7.26
N ARG A 46 6.65 -3.33 8.43
CA ARG A 46 6.54 -3.99 9.75
C ARG A 46 5.17 -4.61 10.00
N HIS A 47 4.09 -3.95 9.59
CA HIS A 47 2.72 -4.46 9.68
C HIS A 47 2.37 -5.51 8.61
N GLY A 48 3.31 -5.87 7.72
CA GLY A 48 3.07 -6.89 6.70
C GLY A 48 2.13 -6.45 5.57
N ALA A 49 1.92 -5.14 5.37
CA ALA A 49 1.06 -4.62 4.31
C ALA A 49 1.54 -5.05 2.91
N VAL A 50 2.85 -5.18 2.72
CA VAL A 50 3.47 -5.70 1.48
C VAL A 50 2.99 -7.11 1.14
N ASN A 51 2.92 -8.00 2.15
CA ASN A 51 2.47 -9.37 1.94
C ASN A 51 0.96 -9.43 1.63
N LEU A 52 0.15 -8.58 2.27
CA LEU A 52 -1.27 -8.46 1.97
C LEU A 52 -1.51 -7.95 0.54
N LEU A 53 -0.77 -6.94 0.10
CA LEU A 53 -0.85 -6.43 -1.27
C LEU A 53 -0.44 -7.50 -2.30
N LYS A 54 0.63 -8.28 -2.04
CA LYS A 54 0.99 -9.44 -2.88
C LYS A 54 -0.11 -10.51 -2.92
N LYS A 55 -0.75 -10.79 -1.78
CA LYS A 55 -1.90 -11.73 -1.74
C LYS A 55 -3.07 -11.19 -2.54
N PHE A 56 -3.34 -9.89 -2.45
CA PHE A 56 -4.39 -9.23 -3.20
C PHE A 56 -4.13 -9.22 -4.72
N LEU A 57 -2.87 -9.14 -5.17
CA LEU A 57 -2.48 -9.33 -6.58
C LEU A 57 -2.84 -10.73 -7.13
N ARG A 58 -2.91 -11.76 -6.29
CA ARG A 58 -3.31 -13.11 -6.71
C ARG A 58 -4.83 -13.24 -6.85
N THR A 59 -5.58 -12.56 -5.99
CA THR A 59 -7.06 -12.65 -5.94
C THR A 59 -7.79 -11.56 -6.72
N GLY A 60 -7.13 -10.46 -7.07
CA GLY A 60 -7.76 -9.28 -7.67
C GLY A 60 -7.86 -9.31 -9.20
N ASN A 61 -8.79 -8.52 -9.74
CA ASN A 61 -9.00 -8.31 -11.18
C ASN A 61 -7.84 -7.54 -11.84
N ARG A 62 -7.69 -7.62 -13.17
CA ARG A 62 -6.62 -6.93 -13.94
C ARG A 62 -6.42 -5.47 -13.53
N GLN A 63 -7.50 -4.73 -13.31
CA GLN A 63 -7.48 -3.31 -12.97
C GLN A 63 -6.97 -3.06 -11.54
N GLN A 64 -7.38 -3.92 -10.61
CA GLN A 64 -6.91 -3.88 -9.22
C GLN A 64 -5.43 -4.27 -9.15
N LYS A 65 -5.01 -5.28 -9.92
CA LYS A 65 -3.60 -5.68 -9.98
C LYS A 65 -2.70 -4.50 -10.35
N ARG A 66 -3.05 -3.74 -11.40
CA ARG A 66 -2.28 -2.54 -11.77
C ARG A 66 -2.18 -1.52 -10.63
N LYS A 67 -3.29 -1.23 -9.95
CA LYS A 67 -3.29 -0.26 -8.82
C LYS A 67 -2.44 -0.73 -7.66
N VAL A 68 -2.53 -2.02 -7.32
CA VAL A 68 -1.75 -2.63 -6.24
C VAL A 68 -0.28 -2.69 -6.58
N GLU A 69 0.05 -2.97 -7.84
CA GLU A 69 1.42 -2.97 -8.36
C GLU A 69 2.03 -1.56 -8.28
N THR A 70 1.29 -0.52 -8.69
CA THR A 70 1.71 0.88 -8.52
C THR A 70 1.93 1.22 -7.05
N ALA A 71 1.02 0.81 -6.16
CA ALA A 71 1.17 1.04 -4.73
C ALA A 71 2.42 0.31 -4.20
N LEU A 72 2.61 -0.96 -4.54
CA LEU A 72 3.79 -1.76 -4.18
C LEU A 72 5.08 -1.15 -4.69
N GLN A 73 5.08 -0.55 -5.88
CA GLN A 73 6.23 0.16 -6.41
C GLN A 73 6.60 1.35 -5.50
N SER A 74 5.60 2.09 -4.99
CA SER A 74 5.82 3.17 -4.03
C SER A 74 6.30 2.70 -2.64
N ILE A 75 6.02 1.47 -2.21
CA ILE A 75 6.45 0.94 -0.89
C ILE A 75 7.74 0.11 -0.98
N GLY A 76 7.91 -0.63 -2.08
CA GLY A 76 8.91 -1.67 -2.29
C GLY A 76 10.09 -1.25 -3.15
N GLU A 77 9.93 -0.24 -4.01
CA GLU A 77 10.99 0.21 -4.91
C GLU A 77 11.14 1.72 -4.85
N GLU A 78 11.86 2.18 -3.83
CA GLU A 78 12.76 3.31 -4.04
C GLU A 78 14.11 2.74 -4.54
N SER A 79 14.08 2.09 -5.71
CA SER A 79 15.29 1.72 -6.44
C SER A 79 15.15 2.24 -7.87
N GLY A 80 15.53 3.51 -8.08
CA GLY A 80 16.01 3.95 -9.39
C GLY A 80 15.21 4.98 -10.19
N ARG A 81 14.10 5.58 -9.72
CA ARG A 81 13.44 6.67 -10.49
C ARG A 81 13.12 7.91 -9.66
N LYS A 82 14.17 8.73 -9.52
CA LYS A 82 14.15 10.20 -9.45
C LYS A 82 13.10 10.81 -8.54
N GLN A 83 13.52 11.15 -7.33
CA GLN A 83 13.11 12.43 -6.74
C GLN A 83 13.75 13.58 -7.56
N CYS A 84 13.25 13.82 -8.78
CA CYS A 84 13.37 15.15 -9.37
C CYS A 84 12.15 15.94 -8.90
N ARG A 85 12.25 16.47 -7.68
CA ARG A 85 11.48 17.64 -7.30
C ARG A 85 12.41 18.67 -6.66
N ARG A 86 13.43 19.07 -7.42
CA ARG A 86 13.90 20.45 -7.64
C ARG A 86 15.11 20.42 -8.58
#